data_AF-A0A081CAR8-F1
#
_entry.id   AF-A0A081CAR8-F1
#
_cell.length_a   1.000
_cell.length_b   1.000
_cell.length_c   1.000
_cell.angle_alpha   90.00
_cell.angle_beta   90.00
_cell.angle_gamma   90.00
#
_symmetry.space_group_name_H-M   'P 1'
#
loop_
_entity.id
_entity.type
_entity.pdbx_description
1 polymer ?
#
loop_
_entity_poly.entity_id
_entity_poly.type
_entity_poly.pdbx_seq_one_letter_code
_entity_poly.pdbx_strand_id
1 'polypeptide(L)'
;METFTIHADNVNVEEIMKEIQRRVLEKKQAGIYSDEELQRITELKQDLSPKKNERYSEMNLHLRRLHHNWDVAASSTIITSHRKILGPFMVAIKKIGFRALLFFGSAFFTRQTEYNAAGVRFSSSVLEELTRLNEENRQLRKMQEELLRQIQELQQQTRPCE
;
A
#
# COMPACT_ATOMS: atom_id res chain seq x y z
N MET A 1 9.37 -12.91 20.21
CA MET A 1 10.10 -12.40 19.03
C MET A 1 11.30 -11.66 19.58
N GLU A 2 12.48 -12.25 19.49
CA GLU A 2 13.71 -11.66 20.01
C GLU A 2 14.19 -10.55 19.07
N THR A 3 14.28 -9.34 19.60
CA THR A 3 14.71 -8.14 18.87
C THR A 3 16.22 -8.18 18.69
N PHE A 4 16.69 -8.45 17.48
CA PHE A 4 18.12 -8.37 17.14
C PHE A 4 18.55 -6.90 17.22
N THR A 5 19.30 -6.55 18.27
CA THR A 5 19.80 -5.20 18.53
C THR A 5 21.30 -5.18 18.24
N ILE A 6 21.70 -4.47 17.19
CA ILE A 6 23.10 -4.28 16.83
C ILE A 6 23.61 -3.07 17.59
N HIS A 7 24.40 -3.29 18.64
CA HIS A 7 25.14 -2.24 19.34
C HIS A 7 26.39 -1.89 18.53
N ALA A 8 26.36 -0.77 17.82
CA ALA A 8 27.45 -0.28 17.00
C ALA A 8 27.90 1.10 17.51
N ASP A 9 28.39 1.14 18.76
CA ASP A 9 28.75 2.38 19.46
C ASP A 9 29.93 3.15 18.83
N ASN A 10 30.61 2.59 17.83
CA ASN A 10 31.80 3.18 17.18
C ASN A 10 31.75 3.21 15.63
N VAL A 11 30.58 3.01 15.01
CA VAL A 11 30.47 3.07 13.55
C VAL A 11 30.23 4.51 13.11
N ASN A 12 31.28 5.18 12.60
CA ASN A 12 31.16 6.50 12.00
C ASN A 12 30.47 6.39 10.62
N VAL A 13 29.14 6.46 10.63
CA VAL A 13 28.29 6.39 9.44
C VAL A 13 28.71 7.43 8.39
N GLU A 14 29.17 8.60 8.83
CA GLU A 14 29.54 9.70 7.95
C GLU A 14 30.82 9.39 7.15
N GLU A 15 31.81 8.77 7.79
CA GLU A 15 33.05 8.33 7.14
C GLU A 15 32.80 7.17 6.17
N ILE A 16 31.96 6.21 6.56
CA ILE A 16 31.55 5.10 5.70
C ILE A 16 30.79 5.62 4.47
N MET A 17 29.87 6.56 4.64
CA MET A 17 29.13 7.15 3.52
C MET A 17 30.05 7.91 2.56
N LYS A 18 31.05 8.63 3.06
CA LYS A 18 32.07 9.29 2.23
C LYS A 18 32.89 8.27 1.44
N GLU A 19 33.32 7.20 2.09
CA GLU A 19 34.11 6.14 1.44
C GLU A 19 33.28 5.36 0.40
N ILE A 20 32.00 5.11 0.67
CA ILE A 20 31.07 4.52 -0.30
C ILE A 20 30.90 5.47 -1.50
N GLN A 21 30.65 6.76 -1.27
CA GLN A 21 30.50 7.74 -2.35
C GLN A 21 31.76 7.82 -3.22
N ARG A 22 32.95 7.82 -2.61
CA ARG A 22 34.24 7.80 -3.32
C ARG A 22 34.37 6.58 -4.22
N ARG A 23 34.13 5.37 -3.68
CA ARG A 23 34.21 4.13 -4.47
C ARG A 23 33.17 4.05 -5.57
N VAL A 24 31.97 4.58 -5.35
CA VAL A 24 30.93 4.65 -6.39
C VAL A 24 31.37 5.60 -7.51
N LEU A 25 31.97 6.74 -7.18
CA LEU A 25 32.49 7.70 -8.16
C LEU A 25 33.65 7.11 -8.97
N GLU A 26 34.59 6.42 -8.32
CA GLU A 26 35.71 5.73 -8.98
C GLU A 26 35.20 4.64 -9.94
N LYS A 27 34.21 3.86 -9.53
CA LYS A 27 33.59 2.83 -10.38
C LYS A 27 32.77 3.41 -11.53
N LYS A 28 32.14 4.58 -11.32
CA LYS A 28 31.47 5.34 -12.39
C LYS A 28 32.49 5.86 -13.41
N GLN A 29 33.62 6.42 -12.95
CA GLN A 29 34.70 6.90 -13.81
C GLN A 29 35.41 5.75 -14.55
N ALA A 30 35.52 4.58 -13.92
CA ALA A 30 36.04 3.36 -14.54
C ALA A 30 35.05 2.69 -15.51
N GLY A 31 33.85 3.25 -15.71
CA GLY A 31 32.83 2.72 -16.61
C GLY A 31 32.16 1.42 -16.16
N ILE A 32 32.32 1.02 -14.89
CA ILE A 32 31.77 -0.22 -14.33
C ILE A 32 30.27 -0.09 -14.06
N TYR A 33 29.79 1.14 -13.79
CA TYR A 33 28.37 1.44 -13.67
C TYR A 33 27.97 2.38 -14.80
N SER A 34 27.02 1.95 -15.62
CA SER A 34 26.34 2.86 -16.55
C SER A 34 25.40 3.79 -15.77
N ASP A 35 25.25 5.03 -16.23
CA ASP A 35 24.27 5.96 -15.64
C ASP A 35 22.83 5.44 -15.76
N GLU A 36 22.55 4.56 -16.73
CA GLU A 36 21.26 3.88 -16.87
C GLU A 36 21.05 2.83 -15.77
N GLU A 37 22.11 2.12 -15.34
CA GLU A 37 22.01 1.13 -14.25
C GLU A 37 21.78 1.82 -12.90
N LEU A 38 22.43 2.96 -12.68
CA LEU A 38 22.23 3.80 -11.49
C LEU A 38 20.82 4.36 -11.42
N GLN A 39 20.26 4.81 -12.55
CA GLN A 39 18.85 5.23 -12.63
C GLN A 39 17.90 4.07 -12.34
N ARG A 40 18.12 2.90 -12.95
CA ARG A 40 17.31 1.70 -12.71
C ARG A 40 17.29 1.28 -11.24
N ILE A 41 18.43 1.31 -10.58
CA ILE A 41 18.55 0.99 -9.14
C ILE A 41 17.80 2.03 -8.29
N THR A 42 17.87 3.31 -8.68
CA THR A 42 17.20 4.42 -7.99
C THR A 42 15.68 4.29 -8.09
N GLU A 43 15.16 3.95 -9.26
CA GLU A 43 13.75 3.68 -9.49
C GLU A 43 13.26 2.44 -8.73
N LEU A 44 14.05 1.36 -8.73
CA LEU A 44 13.74 0.15 -7.96
C LEU A 44 13.62 0.46 -6.46
N LYS A 45 14.53 1.30 -5.92
CA LYS A 45 14.47 1.79 -4.54
C LYS A 45 13.22 2.61 -4.25
N GLN A 46 12.75 3.39 -5.22
CA GLN A 46 11.57 4.23 -5.08
C GLN A 46 10.28 3.39 -5.05
N ASP A 47 10.20 2.33 -5.85
CA ASP A 47 9.11 1.35 -5.83
C ASP A 47 9.11 0.49 -4.56
N LEU A 48 10.30 0.13 -4.06
CA LEU A 48 10.47 -0.60 -2.80
C LEU A 48 10.34 0.30 -1.56
N SER A 49 10.12 1.61 -1.74
CA SER A 49 10.01 2.55 -0.63
C SER A 49 8.94 2.08 0.37
N PRO A 50 9.31 1.89 1.65
CA PRO A 50 8.40 1.43 2.69
C PRO A 50 7.12 2.26 2.74
N LYS A 51 7.24 3.57 2.54
CA LYS A 51 6.14 4.53 2.59
C LYS A 51 5.10 4.34 1.47
N LYS A 52 5.53 3.91 0.28
CA LYS A 52 4.62 3.62 -0.84
C LYS A 52 3.90 2.31 -0.57
N ASN A 53 4.64 1.26 -0.19
CA ASN A 53 4.08 -0.05 0.15
C ASN A 53 3.13 0.00 1.37
N GLU A 54 3.45 0.79 2.39
CA GLU A 54 2.64 0.96 3.59
C GLU A 54 1.31 1.65 3.28
N ARG A 55 1.31 2.72 2.47
CA ARG A 55 0.06 3.40 2.05
C ARG A 55 -0.87 2.50 1.25
N TYR A 56 -0.34 1.69 0.32
CA TYR A 56 -1.14 0.70 -0.40
C TYR A 56 -1.62 -0.42 0.52
N SER A 57 -0.80 -0.85 1.48
CA SER A 57 -1.16 -1.87 2.46
C SER A 57 -2.29 -1.39 3.40
N GLU A 58 -2.22 -0.16 3.89
CA GLU A 58 -3.27 0.47 4.69
C GLU A 58 -4.57 0.60 3.90
N MET A 59 -4.51 1.08 2.65
CA MET A 59 -5.69 1.23 1.82
C MET A 59 -6.40 -0.11 1.55
N ASN A 60 -5.62 -1.17 1.26
CA ASN A 60 -6.16 -2.53 1.13
C ASN A 60 -6.75 -3.06 2.44
N LEU A 61 -6.12 -2.77 3.57
CA LEU A 61 -6.63 -3.15 4.89
C LEU A 61 -7.97 -2.45 5.18
N HIS A 62 -8.08 -1.15 4.90
CA HIS A 62 -9.31 -0.39 5.07
C HIS A 62 -10.42 -0.91 4.15
N LEU A 63 -10.11 -1.19 2.88
CA LEU A 63 -11.07 -1.75 1.94
C LEU A 63 -11.55 -3.13 2.40
N ARG A 64 -10.64 -3.99 2.90
CA ARG A 64 -11.01 -5.29 3.48
C ARG A 64 -11.91 -5.16 4.71
N ARG A 65 -11.67 -4.18 5.58
CA ARG A 65 -12.55 -3.88 6.71
C ARG A 65 -13.93 -3.41 6.26
N LEU A 66 -14.00 -2.58 5.21
CA LEU A 66 -15.27 -2.15 4.63
C LEU A 66 -16.04 -3.35 4.05
N HIS A 67 -15.37 -4.23 3.31
CA HIS A 67 -15.96 -5.49 2.81
C HIS A 67 -16.46 -6.41 3.92
N HIS A 68 -15.89 -6.36 5.12
CA HIS A 68 -16.36 -7.17 6.24
C HIS A 68 -17.53 -6.54 7.02
N ASN A 69 -17.57 -5.21 7.08
CA ASN A 69 -18.47 -4.47 7.99
C ASN A 69 -19.59 -3.69 7.28
N TRP A 70 -19.75 -3.84 5.96
CA TRP A 70 -20.75 -3.07 5.22
C TRP A 70 -22.19 -3.40 5.63
N ASP A 71 -22.45 -4.64 6.05
CA ASP A 71 -23.75 -5.09 6.52
C ASP A 71 -23.96 -4.76 8.00
N VAL A 72 -24.65 -3.65 8.22
CA VAL A 72 -24.92 -3.13 9.57
C VAL A 72 -25.93 -4.01 10.30
N ALA A 73 -26.88 -4.62 9.59
CA ALA A 73 -27.94 -5.43 10.17
C ALA A 73 -27.48 -6.85 10.54
N ALA A 74 -26.52 -7.41 9.79
CA ALA A 74 -25.93 -8.71 10.09
C ALA A 74 -24.81 -8.67 11.14
N SER A 75 -24.41 -7.48 11.60
CA SER A 75 -23.40 -7.36 12.67
C SER A 75 -23.93 -8.01 13.95
N SER A 76 -23.46 -9.22 14.23
CA SER A 76 -23.76 -9.95 15.45
C SER A 76 -23.08 -9.24 16.62
N THR A 77 -23.72 -8.20 17.14
CA THR A 77 -23.21 -7.50 18.32
C THR A 77 -23.12 -8.53 19.44
N ILE A 78 -21.90 -8.81 19.89
CA ILE A 78 -21.65 -9.70 21.03
C ILE A 78 -22.12 -8.96 22.28
N ILE A 79 -23.39 -9.16 22.63
CA ILE A 79 -23.99 -8.56 23.83
C ILE A 79 -23.60 -9.44 25.02
N THR A 80 -22.46 -9.15 25.64
CA THR A 80 -22.03 -9.79 26.88
C THR A 80 -22.39 -8.93 28.09
N SER A 81 -22.55 -9.59 29.23
CA SER A 81 -22.72 -8.95 30.53
C SER A 81 -21.75 -9.62 31.50
N HIS A 82 -20.80 -8.86 32.03
CA HIS A 82 -19.81 -9.38 32.99
C HIS A 82 -20.39 -9.68 34.39
N ARG A 83 -21.68 -9.41 34.63
CA ARG A 83 -22.30 -9.59 35.96
C ARG A 83 -22.86 -11.01 36.11
N LYS A 84 -22.29 -11.80 37.03
CA LYS A 84 -22.56 -13.25 37.19
C LYS A 84 -24.01 -13.64 37.51
N ILE A 85 -24.79 -12.79 38.18
CA ILE A 85 -26.15 -13.16 38.66
C ILE A 85 -27.25 -12.53 37.79
N LEU A 86 -27.12 -11.25 37.46
CA LEU A 86 -28.07 -10.52 36.60
C LEU A 86 -27.71 -10.60 35.10
N GLY A 87 -26.63 -11.29 34.76
CA GLY A 87 -26.08 -11.39 33.42
C GLY A 87 -27.07 -11.91 32.38
N PRO A 88 -27.67 -13.10 32.60
CA PRO A 88 -28.61 -13.69 31.64
C PRO A 88 -29.83 -12.80 31.39
N PHE A 89 -30.39 -12.19 32.45
CA PHE A 89 -31.55 -11.30 32.36
C PHE A 89 -31.23 -10.00 31.60
N MET A 90 -30.09 -9.37 31.89
CA MET A 90 -29.66 -8.18 31.15
C MET A 90 -29.36 -8.50 29.68
N VAL A 91 -28.79 -9.65 29.37
CA VAL A 91 -28.58 -10.09 27.98
C VAL A 91 -29.93 -10.30 27.28
N ALA A 92 -30.92 -10.88 27.96
CA ALA A 92 -32.27 -11.05 27.41
C ALA A 92 -32.95 -9.71 27.09
N ILE A 93 -32.93 -8.75 28.03
CA ILE A 93 -33.47 -7.39 27.79
C ILE A 93 -32.78 -6.73 26.59
N LYS A 94 -31.44 -6.76 26.56
CA LYS A 94 -30.68 -6.15 25.46
C LYS A 94 -30.97 -6.82 24.11
N LYS A 95 -31.16 -8.14 24.07
CA LYS A 95 -31.58 -8.86 22.86
C LYS A 95 -32.97 -8.45 22.39
N ILE A 96 -33.92 -8.28 23.31
CA ILE A 96 -35.27 -7.80 22.99
C ILE A 96 -35.21 -6.37 22.46
N GLY A 97 -34.50 -5.48 23.14
CA GLY A 97 -34.28 -4.10 22.69
C GLY A 97 -33.63 -4.02 21.32
N PHE A 98 -32.62 -4.86 21.05
CA PHE A 98 -31.98 -4.95 19.74
C PHE A 98 -32.94 -5.44 18.64
N ARG A 99 -33.78 -6.43 18.93
CA ARG A 99 -34.81 -6.88 17.98
C ARG A 99 -35.86 -5.80 17.69
N ALA A 100 -36.30 -5.06 18.72
CA ALA A 100 -37.23 -3.94 18.52
C ALA A 100 -36.58 -2.83 17.69
N LEU A 101 -35.31 -2.49 17.97
CA LEU A 101 -34.54 -1.52 17.20
C LEU A 101 -34.41 -1.94 15.73
N LEU A 102 -34.09 -3.22 15.46
CA LEU A 102 -34.03 -3.74 14.10
C LEU A 102 -35.40 -3.71 13.42
N PHE A 103 -36.48 -4.00 14.13
CA PHE A 103 -37.83 -3.98 13.58
C PHE A 103 -38.25 -2.56 13.15
N PHE A 104 -38.19 -1.59 14.07
CA PHE A 104 -38.59 -0.21 13.82
C PHE A 104 -37.58 0.56 12.96
N GLY A 105 -36.30 0.23 13.06
CA GLY A 105 -35.22 0.84 12.29
C GLY A 105 -34.90 0.11 10.98
N SER A 106 -35.64 -0.96 10.63
CA SER A 106 -35.34 -1.83 9.48
C SER A 106 -35.11 -1.05 8.20
N ALA A 107 -36.01 -0.12 7.85
CA ALA A 107 -35.88 0.71 6.66
C ALA A 107 -34.60 1.58 6.66
N PHE A 108 -34.21 2.11 7.82
CA PHE A 108 -32.98 2.87 7.97
C PHE A 108 -31.74 1.98 7.81
N PHE A 109 -31.71 0.83 8.48
CA PHE A 109 -30.59 -0.12 8.38
C PHE A 109 -30.45 -0.70 6.98
N THR A 110 -31.55 -0.98 6.27
CA THR A 110 -31.52 -1.41 4.87
C THR A 110 -30.90 -0.33 3.99
N ARG A 111 -31.37 0.92 4.07
CA ARG A 111 -30.78 2.03 3.30
C ARG A 111 -29.31 2.27 3.63
N GLN A 112 -28.92 2.15 4.90
CA GLN A 112 -27.53 2.28 5.30
C GLN A 112 -26.68 1.13 4.74
N THR A 113 -27.21 -0.09 4.74
CA THR A 113 -26.54 -1.27 4.19
C THR A 113 -26.38 -1.17 2.67
N GLU A 114 -27.41 -0.69 1.96
CA GLU A 114 -27.34 -0.38 0.52
C GLU A 114 -26.30 0.70 0.21
N TYR A 115 -26.30 1.80 0.98
CA TYR A 115 -25.32 2.88 0.82
C TYR A 115 -23.89 2.38 1.07
N ASN A 116 -23.68 1.62 2.15
CA ASN A 116 -22.39 1.03 2.46
C ASN A 116 -21.94 0.07 1.35
N ALA A 117 -22.84 -0.78 0.85
CA ALA A 117 -22.54 -1.70 -0.25
C ALA A 117 -22.13 -0.94 -1.52
N ALA A 118 -22.85 0.12 -1.87
CA ALA A 118 -22.50 0.98 -2.99
C ALA A 118 -21.13 1.64 -2.80
N GLY A 119 -20.83 2.12 -1.59
CA GLY A 119 -19.54 2.69 -1.23
C GLY A 119 -18.39 1.68 -1.37
N VAL A 120 -18.56 0.45 -0.86
CA VAL A 120 -17.55 -0.62 -0.98
C VAL A 120 -17.28 -0.97 -2.44
N ARG A 121 -18.33 -1.10 -3.26
CA ARG A 121 -18.20 -1.39 -4.69
C ARG A 121 -17.48 -0.26 -5.41
N PHE A 122 -17.90 0.98 -5.18
CA PHE A 122 -17.26 2.16 -5.75
C PHE A 122 -15.77 2.24 -5.38
N SER A 123 -15.43 2.11 -4.09
CA SER A 123 -14.03 2.12 -3.64
C SER A 123 -13.21 0.98 -4.25
N SER A 124 -13.81 -0.19 -4.44
CA SER A 124 -13.13 -1.33 -5.10
C SER A 124 -12.85 -1.03 -6.57
N SER A 125 -13.84 -0.50 -7.31
CA SER A 125 -13.65 -0.11 -8.71
C SER A 125 -12.63 1.01 -8.89
N VAL A 126 -12.62 2.00 -7.99
CA VAL A 126 -11.62 3.08 -8.03
C VAL A 126 -10.21 2.54 -7.76
N LEU A 127 -10.05 1.61 -6.81
CA LEU A 127 -8.76 1.00 -6.52
C LEU A 127 -8.25 0.18 -7.71
N GLU A 128 -9.14 -0.55 -8.38
CA GLU A 128 -8.83 -1.33 -9.58
C GLU A 128 -8.37 -0.41 -10.72
N GLU A 129 -9.11 0.66 -10.98
CA GLU A 129 -8.75 1.64 -12.01
C GLU A 129 -7.44 2.37 -11.71
N LEU A 130 -7.21 2.75 -10.45
CA LEU A 130 -5.92 3.32 -10.02
C LEU A 130 -4.76 2.34 -10.23
N THR A 131 -4.99 1.05 -9.96
CA THR A 131 -3.98 0.01 -10.16
C THR A 131 -3.69 -0.15 -11.65
N ARG A 132 -4.72 -0.18 -12.49
CA ARG A 132 -4.60 -0.23 -13.95
C ARG A 132 -3.80 0.95 -14.49
N LEU A 133 -4.20 2.18 -14.15
CA LEU A 133 -3.53 3.41 -14.59
C LEU A 133 -2.08 3.48 -14.12
N ASN A 134 -1.77 2.95 -12.94
CA ASN A 134 -0.40 2.91 -12.44
C ASN A 134 0.46 1.92 -13.23
N GLU A 135 -0.09 0.75 -13.60
CA GLU A 135 0.60 -0.21 -14.45
C GLU A 135 0.78 0.32 -15.88
N GLU A 136 -0.24 0.95 -16.46
CA GLU A 136 -0.13 1.62 -17.77
C GLU A 136 0.95 2.71 -17.76
N ASN A 137 0.98 3.56 -16.73
CA ASN A 137 2.05 4.55 -16.56
C ASN A 137 3.44 3.92 -16.48
N ARG A 138 3.55 2.78 -15.80
CA ARG A 138 4.81 2.04 -15.68
C ARG A 138 5.27 1.49 -17.03
N GLN A 139 4.34 0.98 -17.83
CA GLN A 139 4.63 0.48 -19.17
C GLN A 139 5.03 1.60 -20.12
N LEU A 140 4.32 2.73 -20.08
CA LEU A 140 4.65 3.92 -20.87
C LEU A 140 6.05 4.45 -20.54
N ARG A 141 6.43 4.51 -19.26
CA ARG A 141 7.78 4.92 -18.85
C ARG A 141 8.86 3.98 -19.39
N LYS A 142 8.67 2.67 -19.26
CA LYS A 142 9.59 1.67 -19.85
C LYS A 142 9.73 1.82 -21.36
N MET A 143 8.62 2.05 -22.06
CA MET A 143 8.64 2.24 -23.51
C MET A 143 9.34 3.55 -23.90
N GLN A 144 9.18 4.61 -23.10
CA GLN A 144 9.89 5.87 -23.29
C GLN A 144 11.41 5.69 -23.09
N GLU A 145 11.83 4.97 -22.05
CA GLU A 145 13.24 4.64 -21.80
C GLU A 145 13.85 3.83 -22.95
N GLU A 146 13.12 2.83 -23.45
CA GLU A 146 13.57 1.99 -24.56
C GLU A 146 13.73 2.78 -25.86
N LEU A 147 12.75 3.62 -26.21
CA LEU A 147 12.85 4.49 -27.38
C LEU A 147 14.02 5.47 -27.28
N LEU A 148 14.26 6.04 -26.09
CA LEU A 148 15.41 6.92 -25.87
C LEU A 148 16.74 6.20 -26.08
N ARG A 149 16.86 4.94 -25.61
CA ARG A 149 18.04 4.11 -25.88
C ARG A 149 18.27 3.88 -27.37
N GLN A 150 17.22 3.50 -28.11
CA GLN A 150 17.31 3.29 -29.55
C GLN A 150 17.74 4.54 -30.30
N ILE A 151 17.20 5.72 -29.93
CA ILE A 151 17.62 7.00 -30.50
C ILE A 151 19.11 7.24 -30.23
N GLN A 152 19.58 6.97 -29.01
CA GLN A 152 20.98 7.17 -28.63
C GLN A 152 21.91 6.22 -29.38
N GLU A 153 21.54 4.95 -29.56
CA GLU A 153 22.28 3.98 -30.35
C GLU A 153 22.39 4.39 -31.82
N LEU A 154 21.27 4.81 -32.42
CA LEU A 154 21.25 5.31 -33.80
C LEU A 154 22.13 6.54 -33.97
N GLN A 155 22.11 7.47 -33.00
CA GLN A 155 22.97 8.66 -33.00
C GLN A 155 24.46 8.31 -32.85
N GLN A 156 24.81 7.23 -32.15
CA GLN A 156 26.19 6.75 -32.07
C GLN A 156 26.64 6.11 -33.38
N GLN A 157 25.75 5.37 -34.05
CA GLN A 157 26.02 4.77 -35.37
C GLN A 157 26.17 5.81 -36.50
N THR A 158 25.49 6.95 -36.39
CA THR A 158 25.56 8.03 -37.39
C THR A 158 26.65 9.06 -37.13
N ARG A 159 27.36 9.01 -36.00
CA ARG A 159 28.55 9.84 -35.80
C ARG A 159 29.71 9.26 -36.62
N PRO A 160 30.18 9.93 -37.68
CA PRO A 160 31.35 9.47 -38.43
C PRO A 160 32.57 9.48 -37.49
N CYS A 161 33.40 8.43 -37.59
CA CYS A 161 34.72 8.41 -36.98
C CYS A 161 35.57 9.49 -37.68
N GLU A 162 35.73 10.64 -37.02
CA GLU A 162 36.79 11.60 -37.31
C GLU A 162 38.10 11.17 -36.65
#